data_AF-V2WQF8-F1
#
_entry.id   AF-V2WQF8-F1
#
_cell.length_a   1.000
_cell.length_b   1.000
_cell.length_c   1.000
_cell.angle_alpha   90.00
_cell.angle_beta   90.00
_cell.angle_gamma   90.00
#
_symmetry.space_group_name_H-M   'P 1'
#
loop_
_entity.id
_entity.type
_entity.pdbx_description
1 polymer ?
#
loop_
_entity_poly.entity_id
_entity_poly.type
_entity_poly.pdbx_seq_one_letter_code
_entity_poly.pdbx_strand_id
1 'polypeptide(L)'
;MTSTISLRPARESDCSTLWAIQCHYINNTKMRQSGLPYIVACDPSSSEPDKPIGSIYVSPFRGTRPGYKHTVEFSLFCAPDSVGRGVGSVLLSRLLEVLKHPENWGEEWISKRWIGEERVMQIIGVMALDGTGKKGDWALKEWYERFGFEQVGHLKKVGRKFGRWIDTVYLQLSL
;
A
#
# COMPACT_ATOMS: atom_id res chain seq x y z
N MET A 1 -6.89 -7.53 24.37
CA MET A 1 -7.32 -6.15 24.06
C MET A 1 -7.08 -5.93 22.58
N THR A 2 -8.12 -5.89 21.76
CA THR A 2 -8.02 -5.53 20.33
C THR A 2 -7.64 -4.06 20.25
N SER A 3 -6.41 -3.74 19.83
CA SER A 3 -6.02 -2.35 19.58
C SER A 3 -6.90 -1.80 18.45
N THR A 4 -7.77 -0.84 18.77
CA THR A 4 -8.64 -0.18 17.79
C THR A 4 -7.77 0.70 16.89
N ILE A 5 -7.47 0.24 15.67
CA ILE A 5 -6.71 1.03 14.68
C ILE A 5 -7.63 2.05 14.04
N SER A 6 -7.24 3.33 14.03
CA SER A 6 -7.95 4.40 13.33
C SER A 6 -7.33 4.64 11.95
N LEU A 7 -8.15 5.00 10.96
CA LEU A 7 -7.72 5.29 9.59
C LEU A 7 -8.16 6.69 9.14
N ARG A 8 -7.27 7.39 8.44
CA ARG A 8 -7.57 8.68 7.82
C ARG A 8 -6.71 8.91 6.57
N PRO A 9 -7.07 9.88 5.70
CA PRO A 9 -6.18 10.34 4.66
C PRO A 9 -4.86 10.89 5.24
N ALA A 10 -3.77 10.69 4.48
CA ALA A 10 -2.48 11.29 4.79
C ALA A 10 -2.52 12.82 4.63
N ARG A 11 -1.81 13.51 5.50
CA ARG A 11 -1.66 14.98 5.52
C ARG A 11 -0.20 15.34 5.32
N GLU A 12 0.09 16.58 4.92
CA GLU A 12 1.48 17.06 4.79
C GLU A 12 2.28 16.94 6.09
N SER A 13 1.63 17.14 7.25
CA SER A 13 2.24 16.96 8.57
C SER A 13 2.74 15.54 8.83
N ASP A 14 2.25 14.53 8.10
CA ASP A 14 2.66 13.14 8.26
C ASP A 14 3.98 12.83 7.55
N CYS A 15 4.47 13.70 6.65
CA CYS A 15 5.60 13.44 5.76
C CYS A 15 6.84 12.93 6.49
N SER A 16 7.21 13.55 7.62
CA SER A 16 8.40 13.18 8.39
C SER A 16 8.28 11.78 9.01
N THR A 17 7.10 11.43 9.53
CA THR A 17 6.84 10.11 10.12
C THR A 17 6.76 9.03 9.05
N LEU A 18 6.06 9.31 7.95
CA LEU A 18 5.93 8.40 6.81
C LEU A 18 7.29 8.17 6.17
N TRP A 19 8.11 9.22 6.07
CA TRP A 19 9.49 9.10 5.62
C TRP A 19 10.30 8.19 6.54
N ALA A 20 10.19 8.32 7.86
CA ALA A 20 10.89 7.44 8.79
C ALA A 20 10.47 5.95 8.65
N ILE A 21 9.17 5.69 8.49
CA ILE A 21 8.64 4.34 8.22
C ILE A 21 9.15 3.84 6.86
N GLN A 22 9.07 4.66 5.81
CA GLN A 22 9.44 4.26 4.47
C GLN A 22 10.94 4.10 4.28
N CYS A 23 11.79 4.96 4.85
CA CYS A 23 13.25 4.85 4.81
C CYS A 23 13.78 3.55 5.40
N HIS A 24 13.03 2.93 6.31
CA HIS A 24 13.32 1.56 6.74
C HIS A 24 13.29 0.57 5.55
N TYR A 25 12.44 0.82 4.55
CA TYR A 25 12.18 -0.05 3.40
C TYR A 25 12.76 0.48 2.05
N ILE A 26 12.67 1.79 1.76
CA ILE A 26 12.95 2.48 0.49
C ILE A 26 13.47 3.92 0.73
N ASN A 27 14.51 4.37 0.01
CA ASN A 27 14.97 5.77 0.03
C ASN A 27 14.28 6.61 -1.06
N ASN A 28 13.80 7.84 -0.75
CA ASN A 28 13.24 8.85 -1.68
C ASN A 28 11.82 8.61 -2.25
N THR A 29 10.78 8.83 -1.45
CA THR A 29 9.39 8.96 -1.94
C THR A 29 8.89 10.41 -1.88
N LYS A 30 8.37 10.94 -3.00
CA LYS A 30 7.61 12.21 -3.02
C LYS A 30 6.13 11.93 -2.74
N MET A 31 5.50 12.71 -1.85
CA MET A 31 4.05 12.65 -1.64
C MET A 31 3.29 13.34 -2.78
N ARG A 32 2.42 12.54 -3.42
CA ARG A 32 1.21 12.77 -4.27
C ARG A 32 1.12 13.97 -5.22
N GLN A 33 0.73 13.67 -6.46
CA GLN A 33 0.08 14.60 -7.40
C GLN A 33 -1.09 13.99 -8.22
N SER A 34 -1.63 12.81 -7.89
CA SER A 34 -2.54 12.08 -8.82
C SER A 34 -4.03 11.98 -8.42
N GLY A 35 -4.49 12.56 -7.29
CA GLY A 35 -5.87 12.35 -6.80
C GLY A 35 -6.17 10.90 -6.34
N LEU A 36 -5.12 10.09 -6.25
CA LEU A 36 -4.99 8.79 -5.56
C LEU A 36 -5.74 8.59 -4.21
N PRO A 37 -5.87 7.38 -3.62
CA PRO A 37 -5.94 7.22 -2.14
C PRO A 37 -4.60 6.97 -1.43
N TYR A 38 -4.34 7.69 -0.33
CA TYR A 38 -3.18 7.53 0.56
C TYR A 38 -3.71 7.62 1.97
N ILE A 39 -3.69 6.48 2.63
CA ILE A 39 -4.34 6.26 3.90
C ILE A 39 -3.24 5.95 4.92
N VAL A 40 -3.36 6.55 6.10
CA VAL A 40 -2.50 6.25 7.24
C VAL A 40 -3.32 5.56 8.32
N ALA A 41 -2.66 4.67 9.05
CA ALA A 41 -3.18 4.05 10.25
C ALA A 41 -2.56 4.71 11.47
N CYS A 42 -3.36 5.00 12.49
CA CYS A 42 -2.92 5.57 13.76
C CYS A 42 -3.44 4.69 14.91
N ASP A 43 -2.72 4.71 16.04
CA ASP A 43 -3.14 4.05 17.27
C ASP A 43 -3.70 5.09 18.25
N PRO A 44 -5.04 5.24 18.36
CA PRO A 44 -5.68 6.21 19.24
C PRO A 44 -5.43 5.94 20.73
N SER A 45 -4.95 4.74 21.09
CA SER A 45 -4.61 4.38 22.47
C SER A 45 -3.15 4.69 22.84
N SER A 46 -2.34 5.12 21.88
CA SER A 46 -0.93 5.46 22.09
C SER A 46 -0.76 6.87 22.69
N SER A 47 0.46 7.18 23.16
CA SER A 47 0.82 8.53 23.61
C SER A 47 0.81 9.58 22.50
N GLU A 48 0.83 9.15 21.24
CA GLU A 48 0.80 10.01 20.05
C GLU A 48 -0.34 9.55 19.12
N PRO A 49 -1.63 9.79 19.46
CA PRO A 49 -2.78 9.17 18.79
C PRO A 49 -2.96 9.52 17.31
N ASP A 50 -2.36 10.62 16.86
CA ASP A 50 -2.38 11.06 15.47
C ASP A 50 -1.17 10.58 14.65
N LYS A 51 -0.14 10.02 15.30
CA LYS A 51 1.08 9.58 14.65
C LYS A 51 0.83 8.34 13.79
N PRO A 52 1.21 8.37 12.49
CA PRO A 52 1.11 7.19 11.64
C PRO A 52 1.95 6.03 12.18
N ILE A 53 1.32 4.86 12.29
CA ILE A 53 1.95 3.56 12.57
C ILE A 53 1.96 2.64 11.34
N GLY A 54 1.44 3.13 10.22
CA GLY A 54 1.43 2.46 8.94
C GLY A 54 0.77 3.32 7.87
N SER A 55 1.01 2.95 6.62
CA SER A 55 0.43 3.65 5.47
C SER A 55 0.24 2.72 4.29
N ILE A 56 -0.77 3.03 3.48
CA ILE A 56 -0.97 2.45 2.17
C ILE A 56 -1.31 3.55 1.18
N TYR A 57 -0.76 3.47 -0.03
CA TYR A 57 -1.13 4.37 -1.12
C TYR A 57 -1.06 3.66 -2.45
N VAL A 58 -1.74 4.24 -3.44
CA VAL A 58 -1.60 3.83 -4.84
C VAL A 58 -1.07 4.96 -5.72
N SER A 59 -0.43 4.56 -6.81
CA SER A 59 0.07 5.44 -7.87
C SER A 59 -0.23 4.82 -9.25
N PRO A 60 -0.31 5.62 -10.33
CA PRO A 60 -0.57 5.08 -11.66
C PRO A 60 0.52 4.08 -12.10
N PHE A 61 0.12 2.87 -12.48
CA PHE A 61 1.04 1.88 -13.02
C PHE A 61 1.46 2.30 -14.44
N ARG A 62 2.77 2.49 -14.66
CA ARG A 62 3.30 2.97 -15.95
C ARG A 62 2.63 4.28 -16.44
N GLY A 63 2.41 5.24 -15.53
CA GLY A 63 1.55 6.41 -15.74
C GLY A 63 1.84 7.32 -16.94
N THR A 64 3.01 7.21 -17.59
CA THR A 64 3.31 7.93 -18.85
C THR A 64 2.66 7.28 -20.09
N ARG A 65 2.04 6.10 -19.94
CA ARG A 65 1.45 5.32 -21.02
C ARG A 65 -0.07 5.27 -20.86
N PRO A 66 -0.85 5.94 -21.74
CA PRO A 66 -2.31 6.03 -21.62
C PRO A 66 -3.04 4.68 -21.55
N GLY A 67 -2.49 3.63 -22.19
CA GLY A 67 -3.07 2.28 -22.16
C GLY A 67 -3.15 1.64 -20.76
N TYR A 68 -2.48 2.22 -19.76
CA TYR A 68 -2.52 1.74 -18.37
C TYR A 68 -3.31 2.67 -17.44
N LYS A 69 -4.11 3.61 -17.97
CA LYS A 69 -4.78 4.64 -17.16
C LYS A 69 -5.70 4.10 -16.05
N HIS A 70 -6.25 2.90 -16.21
CA HIS A 70 -7.10 2.23 -15.20
C HIS A 70 -6.34 1.29 -14.26
N THR A 71 -5.00 1.24 -14.37
CA THR A 71 -4.16 0.36 -13.55
C THR A 71 -3.35 1.18 -12.58
N VAL A 72 -3.35 0.78 -11.31
CA VAL A 72 -2.53 1.38 -10.26
C VAL A 72 -1.62 0.34 -9.62
N GLU A 73 -0.53 0.79 -9.03
CA GLU A 73 0.33 0.01 -8.16
C GLU A 73 0.18 0.52 -6.73
N PHE A 74 0.06 -0.38 -5.74
CA PHE A 74 0.02 0.01 -4.34
C PHE A 74 1.36 -0.25 -3.64
N SER A 75 1.62 0.53 -2.59
CA SER A 75 2.68 0.27 -1.62
C SER A 75 2.08 0.31 -0.21
N LEU A 76 2.48 -0.64 0.63
CA LEU A 76 1.99 -0.79 2.00
C LEU A 76 3.19 -0.91 2.94
N PHE A 77 3.22 -0.08 3.97
CA PHE A 77 4.25 -0.11 5.01
C PHE A 77 3.60 -0.08 6.39
N CYS A 78 4.17 -0.83 7.32
CA CYS A 78 3.84 -0.75 8.74
C CYS A 78 5.10 -0.28 9.49
N ALA A 79 4.92 0.50 10.56
CA ALA A 79 6.02 0.76 11.48
C ALA A 79 6.54 -0.59 12.04
N PRO A 80 7.86 -0.75 12.26
CA PRO A 80 8.43 -2.04 12.69
C PRO A 80 7.82 -2.60 13.97
N ASP A 81 7.48 -1.73 14.92
CA ASP A 81 6.82 -2.04 16.20
C ASP A 81 5.32 -2.36 16.07
N SER A 82 4.77 -2.18 14.87
CA SER A 82 3.35 -2.28 14.59
C SER A 82 2.98 -3.47 13.69
N VAL A 83 3.98 -4.25 13.28
CA VAL A 83 3.80 -5.48 12.50
C VAL A 83 3.07 -6.56 13.32
N GLY A 84 2.18 -7.32 12.67
CA GLY A 84 1.43 -8.40 13.33
C GLY A 84 0.23 -7.95 14.16
N ARG A 85 -0.02 -6.63 14.27
CA ARG A 85 -1.17 -6.05 14.99
C ARG A 85 -2.43 -5.87 14.13
N GLY A 86 -2.43 -6.37 12.89
CA GLY A 86 -3.54 -6.20 11.94
C GLY A 86 -3.55 -4.89 11.15
N VAL A 87 -2.57 -4.00 11.33
CA VAL A 87 -2.44 -2.70 10.64
C VAL A 87 -2.53 -2.84 9.13
N GLY A 88 -1.73 -3.74 8.54
CA GLY A 88 -1.75 -3.98 7.10
C GLY A 88 -3.13 -4.44 6.58
N SER A 89 -3.83 -5.28 7.33
CA SER A 89 -5.18 -5.76 6.95
C SER A 89 -6.18 -4.62 6.94
N VAL A 90 -6.19 -3.80 7.98
CA VAL A 90 -7.12 -2.67 8.10
C VAL A 90 -6.84 -1.62 7.02
N LEU A 91 -5.58 -1.33 6.72
CA LEU A 91 -5.17 -0.43 5.63
C LEU A 91 -5.59 -0.96 4.26
N LEU A 92 -5.28 -2.22 3.94
CA LEU A 92 -5.62 -2.80 2.62
C LEU A 92 -7.13 -2.90 2.43
N SER A 93 -7.87 -3.33 3.46
CA SER A 93 -9.34 -3.34 3.44
C SER A 93 -9.91 -1.97 3.07
N ARG A 94 -9.46 -0.89 3.73
CA ARG A 94 -9.94 0.46 3.45
C ARG A 94 -9.54 0.96 2.07
N LEU A 95 -8.31 0.66 1.62
CA LEU A 95 -7.90 1.02 0.26
C LEU A 95 -8.85 0.38 -0.78
N LEU A 96 -9.14 -0.91 -0.64
CA LEU A 96 -10.02 -1.62 -1.56
C LEU A 96 -11.44 -1.08 -1.51
N GLU A 97 -11.95 -0.73 -0.32
CA GLU A 97 -13.25 -0.09 -0.16
C GLU A 97 -13.33 1.25 -0.92
N VAL A 98 -12.31 2.10 -0.76
CA VAL A 98 -12.23 3.40 -1.45
C VAL A 98 -12.14 3.22 -2.98
N LEU A 99 -11.37 2.25 -3.47
CA LEU A 99 -11.20 2.03 -4.90
C LEU A 99 -12.39 1.31 -5.57
N LYS A 100 -13.12 0.47 -4.83
CA LYS A 100 -14.31 -0.22 -5.35
C LYS A 100 -15.53 0.70 -5.45
N HIS A 101 -15.65 1.61 -4.48
CA HIS A 101 -16.79 2.53 -4.35
C HIS A 101 -16.34 3.97 -4.17
N PRO A 102 -15.57 4.54 -5.12
CA PRO A 102 -15.00 5.89 -4.98
C PRO A 102 -16.06 6.97 -4.79
N GLU A 103 -17.29 6.75 -5.26
CA GLU A 103 -18.45 7.62 -5.08
C GLU A 103 -18.88 7.81 -3.62
N ASN A 104 -18.52 6.89 -2.72
CA ASN A 104 -18.88 6.95 -1.30
C ASN A 104 -17.91 7.79 -0.46
N TRP A 105 -16.87 8.38 -1.06
CA TRP A 105 -15.79 9.03 -0.35
C TRP A 105 -15.57 10.48 -0.82
N GLY A 106 -15.11 11.33 0.10
CA GLY A 106 -14.77 12.72 -0.19
C GLY A 106 -13.45 12.89 -0.96
N GLU A 107 -13.21 14.10 -1.50
CA GLU A 107 -12.00 14.46 -2.26
C GLU A 107 -10.69 14.26 -1.47
N GLU A 108 -10.77 14.23 -0.14
CA GLU A 108 -9.66 13.94 0.74
C GLU A 108 -9.20 12.46 0.66
N TRP A 109 -10.09 11.54 0.28
CA TRP A 109 -9.79 10.12 0.13
C TRP A 109 -9.45 9.76 -1.31
N ILE A 110 -10.21 10.28 -2.26
CA ILE A 110 -10.05 10.01 -3.68
C ILE A 110 -10.66 11.15 -4.49
N SER A 111 -9.94 11.60 -5.52
CA SER A 111 -10.45 12.68 -6.37
C SER A 111 -11.63 12.21 -7.20
N LYS A 112 -12.62 13.08 -7.43
CA LYS A 112 -13.77 12.81 -8.31
C LYS A 112 -13.39 12.38 -9.72
N ARG A 113 -12.17 12.71 -10.18
CA ARG A 113 -11.61 12.20 -11.43
C ARG A 113 -11.67 10.67 -11.53
N TRP A 114 -11.51 9.96 -10.41
CA TRP A 114 -11.45 8.50 -10.37
C TRP A 114 -12.83 7.85 -10.17
N ILE A 115 -13.91 8.60 -10.41
CA ILE A 115 -15.29 8.11 -10.39
C ILE A 115 -15.76 7.92 -11.84
N GLY A 116 -16.59 6.90 -12.08
CA GLY A 116 -17.16 6.63 -13.40
C GLY A 116 -16.17 5.95 -14.35
N GLU A 117 -16.11 6.40 -15.60
CA GLU A 117 -15.31 5.74 -16.65
C GLU A 117 -13.81 5.76 -16.38
N GLU A 118 -13.30 6.78 -15.69
CA GLU A 118 -11.88 6.94 -15.37
C GLU A 118 -11.44 6.16 -14.11
N ARG A 119 -12.35 5.37 -13.50
CA ARG A 119 -12.07 4.63 -12.27
C ARG A 119 -10.90 3.65 -12.40
N VAL A 120 -10.34 3.30 -11.25
CA VAL A 120 -9.39 2.20 -11.15
C VAL A 120 -10.11 0.88 -11.40
N MET A 121 -9.54 0.06 -12.27
CA MET A 121 -10.04 -1.28 -12.61
C MET A 121 -9.08 -2.38 -12.19
N GLN A 122 -7.78 -2.07 -12.14
CA GLN A 122 -6.72 -3.04 -11.91
C GLN A 122 -5.76 -2.51 -10.84
N ILE A 123 -5.41 -3.37 -9.89
CA ILE A 123 -4.42 -3.09 -8.85
C ILE A 123 -3.26 -4.08 -8.99
N ILE A 124 -2.04 -3.56 -9.06
CA ILE A 124 -0.80 -4.32 -9.04
C ILE A 124 -0.15 -4.19 -7.66
N GLY A 125 0.24 -5.33 -7.09
CA GLY A 125 1.12 -5.41 -5.94
C GLY A 125 2.48 -5.95 -6.36
N VAL A 126 3.55 -5.35 -5.86
CA VAL A 126 4.92 -5.80 -6.12
C VAL A 126 5.56 -6.13 -4.78
N MET A 127 5.96 -7.40 -4.61
CA MET A 127 6.61 -7.86 -3.38
C MET A 127 8.03 -8.33 -3.67
N ALA A 128 8.96 -8.00 -2.77
CA ALA A 128 10.31 -8.51 -2.79
C ALA A 128 10.39 -9.79 -1.95
N LEU A 129 11.09 -10.81 -2.46
CA LEU A 129 11.50 -11.97 -1.68
C LEU A 129 13.01 -11.87 -1.43
N ASP A 130 13.39 -11.57 -0.19
CA ASP A 130 14.79 -11.41 0.26
C ASP A 130 15.24 -12.49 1.27
N GLY A 131 14.37 -13.45 1.52
CA GLY A 131 14.55 -14.60 2.40
C GLY A 131 14.40 -14.30 3.90
N THR A 132 13.96 -13.10 4.28
CA THR A 132 13.90 -12.68 5.70
C THR A 132 12.51 -12.80 6.33
N GLY A 133 11.46 -12.89 5.51
CA GLY A 133 10.08 -12.99 5.94
C GLY A 133 9.64 -14.39 6.35
N LYS A 134 8.45 -14.46 6.97
CA LYS A 134 7.83 -15.71 7.39
C LYS A 134 7.57 -16.64 6.20
N LYS A 135 7.77 -17.94 6.40
CA LYS A 135 7.73 -18.97 5.36
C LYS A 135 8.62 -18.66 4.14
N GLY A 136 9.76 -17.97 4.35
CA GLY A 136 10.61 -17.53 3.24
C GLY A 136 9.89 -16.52 2.34
N ASP A 137 9.31 -15.49 2.95
CA ASP A 137 8.50 -14.40 2.32
C ASP A 137 7.11 -14.78 1.79
N TRP A 138 6.86 -16.07 1.55
CA TRP A 138 5.60 -16.54 0.95
C TRP A 138 4.36 -16.31 1.82
N ALA A 139 4.51 -16.15 3.14
CA ALA A 139 3.38 -15.82 4.02
C ALA A 139 2.71 -14.48 3.65
N LEU A 140 3.47 -13.52 3.09
CA LEU A 140 2.93 -12.24 2.65
C LEU A 140 2.12 -12.40 1.35
N LYS A 141 2.56 -13.26 0.43
CA LYS A 141 1.77 -13.64 -0.76
C LYS A 141 0.44 -14.26 -0.34
N GLU A 142 0.48 -15.28 0.52
CA GLU A 142 -0.73 -15.95 1.03
C GLU A 142 -1.67 -14.95 1.73
N TRP A 143 -1.12 -13.90 2.35
CA TRP A 143 -1.92 -12.83 2.94
C TRP A 143 -2.61 -11.98 1.87
N TYR A 144 -1.92 -11.56 0.80
CA TYR A 144 -2.55 -10.86 -0.32
C TYR A 144 -3.61 -11.71 -1.03
N GLU A 145 -3.40 -13.02 -1.16
CA GLU A 145 -4.38 -13.93 -1.78
C GLU A 145 -5.71 -13.96 -1.01
N ARG A 146 -5.70 -13.77 0.31
CA ARG A 146 -6.92 -13.65 1.12
C ARG A 146 -7.74 -12.38 0.82
N PHE A 147 -7.12 -11.37 0.19
CA PHE A 147 -7.80 -10.18 -0.31
C PHE A 147 -8.22 -10.31 -1.79
N GLY A 148 -8.02 -11.48 -2.40
CA GLY A 148 -8.38 -11.77 -3.78
C GLY A 148 -7.28 -11.45 -4.80
N PHE A 149 -6.06 -11.13 -4.37
CA PHE A 149 -4.95 -10.96 -5.31
C PHE A 149 -4.49 -12.31 -5.86
N GLU A 150 -4.08 -12.33 -7.12
CA GLU A 150 -3.50 -13.49 -7.79
C GLU A 150 -2.05 -13.21 -8.17
N GLN A 151 -1.18 -14.23 -8.12
CA GLN A 151 0.18 -14.10 -8.64
C GLN A 151 0.19 -14.15 -10.17
N VAL A 152 0.69 -13.08 -10.79
CA VAL A 152 0.77 -12.93 -12.26
C VAL A 152 2.20 -12.90 -12.79
N GLY A 153 3.21 -12.91 -11.91
CA GLY A 153 4.60 -12.99 -12.33
C GLY A 153 5.58 -13.25 -11.20
N HIS A 154 6.71 -13.89 -11.51
CA HIS A 154 7.84 -14.09 -10.61
C HIS A 154 9.15 -13.89 -11.38
N LEU A 155 9.82 -12.79 -11.07
CA LEU A 155 11.08 -12.41 -11.66
C LEU A 155 12.21 -12.80 -10.69
N LYS A 156 13.10 -13.68 -11.13
CA LYS A 156 14.18 -14.20 -10.29
C LYS A 156 15.41 -13.32 -10.36
N LYS A 157 16.01 -13.00 -9.21
CA LYS A 157 17.28 -12.27 -9.06
C LYS A 157 17.31 -10.96 -9.84
N VAL A 158 16.20 -10.22 -9.85
CA VAL A 158 16.09 -8.94 -10.56
C VAL A 158 16.48 -7.74 -9.70
N GLY A 159 16.49 -7.90 -8.37
CA GLY A 159 16.98 -6.90 -7.43
C GLY A 159 18.30 -7.33 -6.78
N ARG A 160 19.06 -6.35 -6.28
CA ARG A 160 20.20 -6.59 -5.38
C ARG A 160 20.18 -5.57 -4.24
N LYS A 161 20.10 -6.03 -2.99
CA LYS A 161 20.12 -5.19 -1.79
C LYS A 161 20.89 -5.90 -0.68
N PHE A 162 21.65 -5.16 0.12
CA PHE A 162 22.44 -5.71 1.26
C PHE A 162 23.28 -6.94 0.89
N GLY A 163 23.90 -6.93 -0.30
CA GLY A 163 24.72 -8.04 -0.78
C GLY A 163 23.97 -9.28 -1.27
N ARG A 164 22.62 -9.29 -1.23
CA ARG A 164 21.77 -10.42 -1.64
C ARG A 164 21.05 -10.13 -2.94
N TRP A 165 20.82 -11.17 -3.72
CA TRP A 165 19.89 -11.13 -4.86
C TRP A 165 18.45 -11.28 -4.36
N ILE A 166 17.55 -10.53 -4.97
CA ILE A 166 16.15 -10.42 -4.57
C ILE A 166 15.28 -10.82 -5.75
N ASP A 167 14.32 -11.69 -5.47
CA ASP A 167 13.25 -12.02 -6.41
C ASP A 167 12.11 -11.01 -6.25
N THR A 168 11.38 -10.76 -7.33
CA THR A 168 10.18 -9.92 -7.31
C THR A 168 8.98 -10.73 -7.76
N VAL A 169 7.91 -10.72 -6.97
CA VAL A 169 6.62 -11.32 -7.32
C VAL A 169 5.62 -10.20 -7.63
N TYR A 170 4.92 -10.35 -8.75
CA TYR A 170 3.82 -9.49 -9.16
C TYR A 170 2.50 -10.15 -8.80
N LEU A 171 1.65 -9.38 -8.14
CA LEU A 171 0.29 -9.72 -7.74
C LEU A 171 -0.69 -8.78 -8.46
N GLN A 172 -1.88 -9.28 -8.81
CA GLN A 172 -2.92 -8.50 -9.47
C GLN A 172 -4.28 -8.73 -8.83
N LEU A 173 -5.09 -7.69 -8.72
CA LEU A 173 -6.50 -7.74 -8.33
C LEU A 173 -7.33 -6.90 -9.31
N SER A 174 -8.44 -7.48 -9.79
CA SER A 174 -9.48 -6.77 -10.55
C SER A 174 -10.55 -6.22 -9.59
N LEU A 175 -11.00 -4.99 -9.82
CA LEU A 175 -12.03 -4.32 -9.02
C LEU A 175 -13.44 -4.39 -9.60
#